data_AF-G0ND27-F1
#
_entry.id   AF-G0ND27-F1
#
_cell.length_a   1.000
_cell.length_b   1.000
_cell.length_c   1.000
_cell.angle_alpha   90.00
_cell.angle_beta   90.00
_cell.angle_gamma   90.00
#
_symmetry.space_group_name_H-M   'P 1'
#
loop_
_entity.id
_entity.type
_entity.pdbx_description
1 polymer ?
#
loop_
_entity_poly.entity_id
_entity_poly.type
_entity_poly.pdbx_seq_one_letter_code
_entity_poly.pdbx_strand_id
1 'polypeptide(L)'
;MCAQVTHGVRLQMDAMGYRNVARIAFHFGFFNTVRYCEKQLIVMEPKLKTNLFKLAVKCNMRTYLVHLLKQIETKTQMINILSRLDLEEMSSESMKAIAAKIFSS
;
A
#
# COMPACT_ATOMS: atom_id res chain seq x y z
N MET A 1 2.48 -11.09 17.18
CA MET A 1 2.68 -10.99 15.71
C MET A 1 3.70 -9.94 15.29
N CYS A 2 3.48 -8.63 15.51
CA CYS A 2 4.44 -7.60 15.05
C CYS A 2 5.86 -7.82 15.59
N ALA A 3 5.99 -8.15 16.88
CA ALA A 3 7.28 -8.49 17.49
C ALA A 3 7.95 -9.71 16.82
N GLN A 4 7.18 -10.76 16.52
CA GLN A 4 7.70 -11.97 15.86
C GLN A 4 8.23 -11.68 14.46
N VAL A 5 7.54 -10.85 13.67
CA VAL A 5 8.02 -10.41 12.35
C VAL A 5 9.27 -9.55 12.48
N THR A 6 9.33 -8.66 13.48
CA THR A 6 10.53 -7.87 13.76
C THR A 6 11.73 -8.75 14.13
N HIS A 7 11.49 -9.88 14.80
CA HIS A 7 12.49 -10.90 15.11
C HIS A 7 12.71 -11.94 13.98
N GLY A 8 12.18 -11.71 12.78
CA GLY A 8 12.48 -12.50 11.57
C GLY A 8 11.56 -13.69 11.28
N VAL A 9 10.50 -13.89 12.07
CA VAL A 9 9.52 -14.96 11.82
C VAL A 9 8.69 -14.62 10.58
N ARG A 10 8.74 -15.50 9.57
CA ARG A 10 7.90 -15.40 8.36
C ARG A 10 6.55 -16.08 8.62
N LEU A 11 5.54 -15.27 8.97
CA LEU A 11 4.19 -15.76 9.20
C LEU A 11 3.51 -16.02 7.86
N GLN A 12 2.97 -17.21 7.63
CA GLN A 12 2.07 -17.45 6.50
C GLN A 12 0.66 -17.04 6.89
N MET A 13 0.17 -15.96 6.28
CA MET A 13 -1.15 -15.39 6.52
C MET A 13 -1.86 -15.14 5.20
N ASP A 14 -3.17 -14.92 5.26
CA ASP A 14 -3.92 -14.42 4.11
C ASP A 14 -3.66 -12.92 3.88
N ALA A 15 -4.09 -12.42 2.71
CA ALA A 15 -3.94 -11.00 2.39
C ALA A 15 -4.57 -10.10 3.46
N MET A 16 -5.76 -10.46 3.96
CA MET A 16 -6.44 -9.67 5.00
C MET A 16 -5.63 -9.58 6.30
N GLY A 17 -5.03 -10.69 6.73
CA GLY A 17 -4.11 -10.76 7.85
C GLY A 17 -2.94 -9.80 7.68
N TYR A 18 -2.27 -9.79 6.53
CA TYR A 18 -1.17 -8.86 6.26
C TYR A 18 -1.62 -7.40 6.27
N ARG A 19 -2.81 -7.07 5.76
CA ARG A 19 -3.34 -5.70 5.82
C ARG A 19 -3.56 -5.25 7.26
N ASN A 20 -4.12 -6.12 8.11
CA ASN A 20 -4.35 -5.81 9.51
C ASN A 20 -3.03 -5.63 10.27
N VAL A 21 -2.09 -6.56 10.08
CA VAL A 21 -0.74 -6.46 10.69
C VAL A 21 -0.05 -5.18 10.27
N ALA A 22 -0.14 -4.80 8.99
CA ALA A 22 0.47 -3.57 8.52
C ALA A 22 -0.09 -2.31 9.18
N ARG A 23 -1.41 -2.24 9.37
CA ARG A 23 -2.06 -1.10 10.05
C ARG A 23 -1.57 -0.97 11.49
N ILE A 24 -1.54 -2.08 12.21
CA ILE A 24 -1.05 -2.14 13.59
C ILE A 24 0.45 -1.77 13.62
N ALA A 25 1.25 -2.37 12.75
CA ALA A 25 2.69 -2.10 12.66
C ALA A 25 2.98 -0.64 12.36
N PHE A 26 2.24 -0.01 11.44
CA PHE A 26 2.39 1.41 11.14
C PHE A 26 2.04 2.28 12.34
N HIS A 27 0.91 2.00 13.01
CA HIS A 27 0.49 2.73 14.21
C HIS A 27 1.54 2.72 15.32
N PHE A 28 2.24 1.59 15.51
CA PHE A 28 3.30 1.44 16.51
C PHE A 28 4.72 1.75 16.00
N GLY A 29 4.88 2.24 14.75
CA GLY A 29 6.19 2.59 14.19
C GLY A 29 7.09 1.40 13.82
N PHE A 30 6.55 0.19 13.69
CA PHE A 30 7.29 -1.00 13.26
C PHE A 30 7.47 -1.04 11.73
N PHE A 31 8.26 -0.10 11.19
CA PHE A 31 8.42 0.08 9.74
C PHE A 31 8.99 -1.14 9.01
N ASN A 32 9.83 -1.95 9.68
CA ASN A 32 10.33 -3.20 9.11
C ASN A 32 9.19 -4.21 8.88
N THR A 33 8.24 -4.28 9.81
CA THR A 33 7.04 -5.11 9.69
C THR A 33 6.11 -4.59 8.60
N VAL A 34 5.94 -3.26 8.48
CA VAL A 34 5.19 -2.65 7.37
C VAL A 34 5.79 -3.01 6.02
N ARG A 35 7.12 -2.88 5.87
CA ARG A 35 7.84 -3.26 4.64
C ARG A 35 7.71 -4.75 4.32
N TYR A 36 7.72 -5.61 5.33
CA TYR A 36 7.48 -7.04 5.14
C TYR A 36 6.07 -7.30 4.60
N CYS A 37 5.04 -6.74 5.23
CA CYS A 37 3.66 -6.87 4.77
C CYS A 37 3.47 -6.33 3.35
N GLU A 38 4.08 -5.18 3.03
CA GLU A 38 4.08 -4.60 1.68
C GLU A 38 4.59 -5.61 0.62
N LYS A 39 5.72 -6.29 0.88
CA LYS A 39 6.26 -7.30 -0.05
C LYS A 39 5.33 -8.49 -0.22
N GLN A 40 4.72 -8.97 0.88
CA GLN A 40 3.79 -10.11 0.81
C GLN A 40 2.51 -9.75 0.05
N LEU A 41 1.97 -8.55 0.25
CA LEU A 41 0.76 -8.08 -0.44
C LEU A 41 0.98 -7.92 -1.96
N ILE A 42 2.17 -7.50 -2.40
CA ILE A 42 2.53 -7.45 -3.83
C ILE A 42 2.43 -8.85 -4.47
N VAL A 43 2.89 -9.89 -3.78
CA VAL A 43 2.87 -11.27 -4.30
C VAL A 43 1.44 -11.84 -4.29
N MET A 44 0.65 -11.52 -3.27
CA MET A 44 -0.67 -12.13 -3.06
C MET A 44 -1.81 -11.45 -3.80
N GLU A 45 -1.70 -10.15 -4.12
CA GLU A 45 -2.79 -9.38 -4.69
C GLU A 45 -2.46 -8.84 -6.08
N PRO A 46 -2.53 -9.69 -7.12
CA PRO A 46 -2.18 -9.29 -8.49
C PRO A 46 -3.25 -8.40 -9.15
N LYS A 47 -4.44 -8.28 -8.55
CA LYS A 47 -5.58 -7.55 -9.14
C LYS A 47 -5.82 -6.22 -8.44
N LEU A 48 -6.04 -5.18 -9.25
CA LEU A 48 -6.39 -3.84 -8.83
C LEU A 48 -7.70 -3.83 -8.03
N LYS A 49 -7.65 -3.34 -6.79
CA LYS A 49 -8.83 -3.03 -5.98
C LYS A 49 -8.63 -1.67 -5.34
N THR A 50 -9.63 -0.79 -5.44
CA THR A 50 -9.54 0.60 -4.95
C THR A 50 -9.19 0.68 -3.47
N ASN A 51 -9.67 -0.27 -2.66
CA ASN A 51 -9.43 -0.33 -1.23
C ASN A 51 -7.94 -0.51 -0.87
N LEU A 52 -7.12 -1.04 -1.79
CA LEU A 52 -5.69 -1.26 -1.61
C LEU A 52 -4.90 0.04 -1.65
N PHE A 53 -5.33 1.00 -2.48
CA PHE A 53 -4.70 2.33 -2.53
C PHE A 53 -4.85 3.04 -1.19
N LYS A 54 -6.04 2.99 -0.58
CA LYS A 54 -6.28 3.58 0.74
C LYS A 54 -5.37 2.98 1.81
N LEU A 55 -5.17 1.67 1.78
CA LEU A 55 -4.23 1.02 2.68
C LEU A 55 -2.79 1.47 2.43
N ALA A 56 -2.35 1.47 1.17
CA ALA A 56 -0.99 1.83 0.81
C ALA A 56 -0.64 3.25 1.24
N VAL A 57 -1.57 4.19 1.05
CA VAL A 57 -1.44 5.58 1.50
C VAL A 57 -1.40 5.65 3.03
N LYS A 58 -2.39 5.07 3.73
CA LYS A 58 -2.50 5.15 5.19
C LYS A 58 -1.33 4.52 5.94
N CYS A 59 -0.73 3.47 5.39
CA CYS A 59 0.41 2.80 6.00
C CYS A 59 1.76 3.24 5.39
N ASN A 60 1.78 4.28 4.55
CA ASN A 60 2.95 4.78 3.84
C ASN A 60 3.76 3.69 3.09
N MET A 61 3.05 2.75 2.46
CA MET A 61 3.61 1.65 1.66
C MET A 61 3.91 2.11 0.23
N ARG A 62 5.02 2.81 0.06
CA ARG A 62 5.39 3.42 -1.23
C ARG A 62 5.57 2.40 -2.35
N THR A 63 6.22 1.27 -2.09
CA THR A 63 6.49 0.24 -3.11
C THR A 63 5.18 -0.40 -3.57
N TYR A 64 4.28 -0.65 -2.61
CA TYR A 64 2.95 -1.20 -2.90
C TYR A 64 2.12 -0.21 -3.70
N LEU A 65 2.13 1.08 -3.32
CA LEU A 65 1.44 2.13 -4.07
C LEU A 65 1.91 2.20 -5.52
N VAL A 66 3.23 2.20 -5.76
CA VAL A 66 3.79 2.21 -7.12
C VAL A 66 3.39 0.95 -7.88
N HIS A 67 3.37 -0.22 -7.24
CA HIS A 67 2.91 -1.46 -7.87
C HIS A 67 1.43 -1.36 -8.30
N LEU A 68 0.56 -0.83 -7.44
CA LEU A 68 -0.86 -0.63 -7.74
C LEU A 68 -1.07 0.39 -8.88
N LEU A 69 -0.31 1.50 -8.87
CA LEU A 69 -0.37 2.53 -9.92
C LEU A 69 0.02 1.98 -11.30
N LYS A 70 0.96 1.03 -11.38
CA LYS A 70 1.33 0.38 -12.65
C LYS A 70 0.18 -0.40 -13.27
N GLN A 71 -0.73 -0.93 -12.46
CA GLN A 71 -1.89 -1.70 -12.93
C GLN A 71 -3.05 -0.81 -13.42
N ILE A 72 -2.96 0.51 -13.27
CA ILE A 72 -3.98 1.44 -13.81
C ILE A 72 -3.73 1.64 -15.30
N GLU A 73 -4.72 1.28 -16.11
CA GLU A 73 -4.67 1.38 -17.58
C GLU A 73 -5.37 2.63 -18.11
N THR A 74 -6.35 3.16 -17.39
CA THR A 74 -7.20 4.26 -17.88
C THR A 74 -7.23 5.46 -16.94
N LYS A 75 -7.39 6.66 -17.51
CA LYS A 75 -7.57 7.90 -16.75
C LYS A 75 -8.83 7.87 -15.87
N THR A 76 -9.90 7.23 -16.33
CA THR A 76 -11.15 7.08 -15.56
C THR A 76 -10.95 6.25 -14.29
N GLN A 77 -10.19 5.14 -14.36
CA GLN A 77 -9.83 4.36 -13.18
C GLN A 77 -9.03 5.20 -12.19
N MET A 78 -8.06 5.97 -12.69
CA MET A 78 -7.25 6.87 -11.87
C MET A 78 -8.12 7.89 -11.12
N ILE A 79 -9.01 8.59 -11.82
CA ILE A 79 -9.90 9.59 -11.22
C ILE A 79 -10.80 8.97 -10.14
N ASN A 80 -11.36 7.78 -10.38
CA ASN A 80 -12.21 7.08 -9.40
C ASN A 80 -11.43 6.63 -8.15
N ILE A 81 -10.15 6.30 -8.30
CA ILE A 81 -9.28 6.00 -7.15
C ILE A 81 -9.01 7.29 -6.36
N LEU A 82 -8.63 8.36 -7.04
CA LEU A 82 -8.30 9.65 -6.41
C LEU A 82 -9.48 10.25 -5.65
N SER A 83 -10.69 10.16 -6.19
CA SER A 83 -11.90 10.66 -5.51
C SER A 83 -12.24 9.94 -4.20
N ARG A 84 -11.63 8.79 -3.94
CA ARG A 84 -11.81 7.99 -2.72
C ARG A 84 -10.60 8.04 -1.79
N LEU A 85 -9.52 8.70 -2.19
CA LEU A 85 -8.35 8.92 -1.37
C LEU A 85 -8.46 10.28 -0.69
N ASP A 86 -8.03 10.31 0.56
CA ASP A 86 -7.82 11.56 1.26
C ASP A 86 -6.44 12.09 0.83
N LEU A 87 -6.44 12.98 -0.16
CA LEU A 87 -5.20 13.49 -0.77
C LEU A 87 -4.43 14.43 0.16
N GLU A 88 -5.13 15.06 1.12
CA GLU A 88 -4.54 16.05 2.03
C GLU A 88 -3.67 15.39 3.11
N GLU A 89 -4.05 14.21 3.58
CA GLU A 89 -3.28 13.44 4.58
C GLU A 89 -2.11 12.63 3.97
N MET A 90 -1.85 12.74 2.66
CA MET A 90 -0.85 11.93 1.98
C MET A 90 0.59 12.42 2.22
N SER A 91 1.52 11.46 2.30
CA SER A 91 2.95 11.80 2.25
C SER A 91 3.32 12.42 0.89
N SER A 92 4.26 13.37 0.91
CA SER A 92 4.73 14.07 -0.29
C SER A 92 5.24 13.11 -1.37
N GLU A 93 5.85 12.01 -0.95
CA GLU A 93 6.38 10.94 -1.78
C GLU A 93 5.26 10.18 -2.50
N SER A 94 4.15 9.92 -1.80
CA SER A 94 2.98 9.25 -2.37
C SER A 94 2.28 10.15 -3.38
N MET A 95 2.15 11.45 -3.08
CA MET A 95 1.62 12.44 -4.03
C MET A 95 2.47 12.53 -5.29
N LYS A 96 3.81 12.58 -5.15
CA LYS A 96 4.74 12.58 -6.29
C LYS A 96 4.58 11.33 -7.16
N ALA A 97 4.42 10.15 -6.54
CA ALA A 97 4.22 8.90 -7.27
C ALA A 97 2.90 8.90 -8.07
N ILE A 98 1.82 9.41 -7.48
CA ILE A 98 0.52 9.58 -8.15
C ILE A 98 0.64 10.57 -9.31
N ALA A 99 1.19 11.76 -9.07
CA ALA A 99 1.36 12.79 -10.09
C ALA A 99 2.19 12.26 -11.27
N ALA A 100 3.29 11.57 -11.02
CA ALA A 100 4.10 10.94 -12.05
C ALA A 100 3.27 9.98 -12.91
N LYS A 101 2.41 9.15 -12.30
CA LYS A 101 1.52 8.25 -13.06
C LYS A 101 0.55 9.04 -13.94
N ILE A 102 -0.08 10.10 -13.42
CA ILE A 102 -1.02 10.95 -14.19
C ILE A 102 -0.34 11.53 -15.43
N PHE A 103 0.84 12.11 -15.27
CA PHE A 103 1.56 12.77 -16.38
C PHE A 103 2.24 11.80 -17.35
N SER A 104 2.42 10.53 -16.95
CA SER A 104 2.95 9.46 -17.80
C SER A 104 1.88 8.68 -18.59
N SER A 105 0.58 8.95 -18.35
CA SER A 105 -0.56 8.21 -18.93
C SER A 105 -1.34 8.99 -19.98
#